data_AF-A0A818CW62-F1
#
_entry.id   AF-A0A818CW62-F1
#
_cell.length_a   1.000
_cell.length_b   1.000
_cell.length_c   1.000
_cell.angle_alpha   90.00
_cell.angle_beta   90.00
_cell.angle_gamma   90.00
#
_symmetry.space_group_name_H-M   'P 1'
#
loop_
_entity.id
_entity.type
_entity.pdbx_description
1 polymer ?
#
loop_
_entity_poly.entity_id
_entity_poly.type
_entity_poly.pdbx_seq_one_letter_code
_entity_poly.pdbx_strand_id
1 'polypeptide(L)'
;MSFHQRDEIRWNKKGYFERFDGKKYWRKLCVIEGCMKRAKVLNWCKRHYTEHKQKSSITTTSTQVPQQSLVSSIPSSLTTSTHSNSMLSSNILFHQPHYHDLQAVSQIPMPPPAYLYTSVSSLADQSQSIFHTRNEIRLNKRGFREQYDGIGHWRPLCIHEQCTKRAKKLSYCKRHYTEHVNQNQSIATSIKAETDNND
;
A
#
# COMPACT_ATOMS: atom_id res chain seq x y z
N MET A 1 17.64 -16.91 -17.72
CA MET A 1 17.30 -15.94 -16.65
C MET A 1 17.29 -14.56 -17.28
N SER A 2 16.12 -14.00 -17.55
CA SER A 2 16.01 -12.67 -18.15
C SER A 2 16.38 -11.61 -17.11
N PHE A 3 17.47 -10.88 -17.35
CA PHE A 3 17.77 -9.68 -16.60
C PHE A 3 16.68 -8.66 -16.93
N HIS A 4 15.72 -8.47 -16.01
CA HIS A 4 14.81 -7.35 -16.09
C HIS A 4 15.65 -6.08 -16.15
N GLN A 5 15.64 -5.43 -17.31
CA GLN A 5 16.23 -4.12 -17.53
C GLN A 5 15.67 -3.21 -16.44
N ARG A 6 16.53 -2.77 -15.50
CA ARG A 6 16.07 -2.03 -14.33
C ARG A 6 15.36 -0.76 -14.83
N ASP A 7 14.08 -0.70 -14.55
CA ASP A 7 13.17 0.35 -15.00
C ASP A 7 13.66 1.74 -14.56
N GLU A 8 13.29 2.77 -15.35
CA GLU A 8 13.60 4.18 -15.08
C GLU A 8 13.37 4.58 -13.61
N ILE A 9 14.45 4.80 -12.87
CA ILE A 9 14.40 5.45 -11.56
C ILE A 9 14.30 6.95 -11.79
N ARG A 10 13.26 7.59 -11.23
CA ARG A 10 13.13 9.05 -11.26
C ARG A 10 13.31 9.63 -9.86
N TRP A 11 14.11 10.69 -9.81
CA TRP A 11 14.27 11.52 -8.62
C TRP A 11 13.26 12.68 -8.65
N ASN A 12 12.62 12.96 -7.52
CA ASN A 12 11.90 14.22 -7.32
C ASN A 12 12.09 14.75 -5.89
N LYS A 13 11.56 15.95 -5.59
CA LYS A 13 11.64 16.57 -4.25
C LYS A 13 11.05 15.72 -3.11
N LYS A 14 10.30 14.67 -3.41
CA LYS A 14 9.66 13.75 -2.45
C LYS A 14 10.41 12.42 -2.29
N GLY A 15 11.56 12.23 -2.95
CA GLY A 15 12.44 11.07 -2.83
C GLY A 15 12.63 10.28 -4.14
N TYR A 16 13.10 9.04 -4.00
CA TYR A 16 13.34 8.10 -5.09
C TYR A 16 12.08 7.31 -5.45
N PHE A 17 11.78 7.21 -6.74
CA PHE A 17 10.63 6.45 -7.23
C PHE A 17 11.03 5.49 -8.35
N GLU A 18 10.50 4.27 -8.29
CA GLU A 18 10.71 3.22 -9.30
C GLU A 18 9.35 2.80 -9.89
N ARG A 19 9.32 2.54 -11.20
CA ARG A 19 8.19 1.88 -11.86
C ARG A 19 8.25 0.40 -11.53
N PHE A 20 7.11 -0.20 -11.26
CA PHE A 20 7.04 -1.61 -10.89
C PHE A 20 6.28 -2.39 -11.97
N ASP A 21 6.96 -3.32 -12.63
CA ASP A 21 6.40 -4.32 -13.55
C ASP A 21 5.43 -3.74 -14.59
N GLY A 22 5.83 -2.67 -15.28
CA GLY A 22 5.01 -2.04 -16.33
C GLY A 22 3.70 -1.41 -15.83
N LYS A 23 3.47 -1.34 -14.52
CA LYS A 23 2.27 -0.70 -13.95
C LYS A 23 2.47 0.81 -13.85
N LYS A 24 1.39 1.58 -14.07
CA LYS A 24 1.38 3.05 -14.08
C LYS A 24 1.67 3.71 -12.72
N TYR A 25 1.88 2.94 -11.65
CA TYR A 25 2.12 3.50 -10.32
C TYR A 25 3.61 3.53 -9.98
N TRP A 26 4.01 4.64 -9.38
CA TRP A 26 5.35 4.85 -8.85
C TRP A 26 5.41 4.41 -7.39
N ARG A 27 6.44 3.66 -7.01
CA ARG A 27 6.66 3.28 -5.62
C ARG A 27 7.85 4.04 -5.06
N LYS A 28 7.71 4.52 -3.84
CA LYS A 28 8.83 5.14 -3.11
C LYS A 28 9.87 4.09 -2.75
N LEU A 29 11.14 4.39 -3.02
CA LEU A 29 12.28 3.64 -2.52
C LEU A 29 12.73 4.19 -1.16
N CYS A 30 13.56 3.40 -0.49
CA CYS A 30 14.15 3.78 0.78
C CYS A 30 15.02 5.03 0.62
N VAL A 31 14.95 5.96 1.58
CA VAL A 31 15.74 7.20 1.56
C VAL A 31 17.23 6.99 1.83
N ILE A 32 17.59 5.92 2.54
CA ILE A 32 19.00 5.56 2.81
C ILE A 32 19.73 5.32 1.50
N GLU A 33 20.83 6.04 1.30
CA GLU A 33 21.65 5.97 0.09
C GLU A 33 22.12 4.52 -0.17
N GLY A 34 22.09 4.11 -1.45
CA GLY A 34 22.38 2.74 -1.86
C GLY A 34 21.27 1.72 -1.59
N CYS A 35 20.17 2.10 -0.94
CA CYS A 35 19.06 1.17 -0.68
C CYS A 35 17.93 1.28 -1.71
N MET A 36 17.95 0.41 -2.70
CA MET A 36 16.89 0.32 -3.72
C MET A 36 15.69 -0.54 -3.30
N LYS A 37 15.51 -0.77 -1.98
CA LYS A 37 14.35 -1.53 -1.48
C LYS A 37 13.14 -0.61 -1.34
N ARG A 38 11.96 -1.15 -1.62
CA ARG A 38 10.68 -0.46 -1.45
C ARG A 38 10.52 0.09 -0.02
N ALA A 39 10.23 1.38 0.09
CA ALA A 39 9.86 2.00 1.35
C ALA A 39 8.43 1.62 1.76
N LYS A 40 8.23 1.36 3.06
CA LYS A 40 6.91 1.05 3.64
C LYS A 40 6.45 2.15 4.60
N VAL A 41 7.30 2.54 5.54
CA VAL A 41 6.96 3.46 6.64
C VAL A 41 8.06 4.52 6.74
N LEU A 42 7.69 5.80 6.88
CA LEU A 42 8.62 6.94 6.96
C LEU A 42 9.65 7.02 5.82
N ASN A 43 9.27 6.60 4.60
CA ASN A 43 10.17 6.48 3.46
C ASN A 43 11.37 5.53 3.68
N TRP A 44 11.27 4.59 4.63
CA TRP A 44 12.27 3.55 4.88
C TRP A 44 11.76 2.16 4.50
N CYS A 45 12.69 1.30 4.07
CA CYS A 45 12.40 -0.12 3.93
C CYS A 45 12.28 -0.79 5.31
N LYS A 46 11.71 -2.01 5.35
CA LYS A 46 11.50 -2.75 6.61
C LYS A 46 12.77 -2.85 7.45
N ARG A 47 13.92 -3.11 6.81
CA ARG A 47 15.22 -3.27 7.47
C ARG A 47 15.70 -1.97 8.14
N HIS A 48 15.76 -0.87 7.41
CA HIS A 48 16.22 0.40 7.98
C HIS A 48 15.25 0.95 9.02
N TYR A 49 13.95 0.67 8.88
CA TYR A 49 12.98 0.99 9.92
C TYR A 49 13.24 0.21 11.23
N THR A 50 13.54 -1.08 11.15
CA THR A 50 13.86 -1.87 12.36
C THR A 50 15.16 -1.43 13.01
N GLU A 51 16.20 -1.14 12.23
CA GLU A 51 17.48 -0.66 12.76
C GLU A 51 17.33 0.70 13.44
N HIS A 52 16.61 1.64 12.81
CA HIS A 52 16.33 2.92 13.43
C HIS A 52 15.52 2.77 14.71
N LYS A 53 14.48 1.92 14.70
CA LYS A 53 13.67 1.67 15.89
C LYS A 53 14.53 1.14 17.05
N GLN A 54 15.41 0.19 16.79
CA GLN A 54 16.35 -0.34 17.80
C GLN A 54 17.28 0.75 18.35
N LYS A 55 17.88 1.57 17.49
CA LYS A 55 18.72 2.70 17.91
C LYS A 55 17.96 3.71 18.76
N SER A 56 16.73 4.04 18.37
CA SER A 56 15.89 4.98 19.12
C SER A 56 15.50 4.46 20.50
N SER A 57 15.32 3.14 20.66
CA SER A 57 14.99 2.52 21.95
C SER A 57 16.13 2.59 22.98
N ILE A 58 17.39 2.68 22.52
CA ILE A 58 18.55 2.76 23.42
C ILE A 58 18.76 4.18 23.95
N THR A 59 18.28 5.20 23.22
CA THR A 59 18.54 6.61 23.55
C THR A 59 17.56 7.17 24.60
N THR A 60 16.55 6.41 25.03
CA THR A 60 15.51 6.89 25.96
C THR A 60 15.85 6.69 27.46
N THR A 61 17.02 6.13 27.82
CA THR A 61 17.33 5.77 29.23
C THR A 61 18.53 6.51 29.84
N SER A 62 18.99 7.63 29.28
CA SER A 62 20.02 8.45 29.97
C SER A 62 19.81 9.94 29.79
N THR A 63 18.70 10.44 30.35
CA THR A 63 18.62 11.82 30.83
C THR A 63 18.87 11.78 32.33
N GLN A 64 20.10 11.49 32.75
CA GLN A 64 20.60 12.08 33.98
C GLN A 64 21.01 13.50 33.62
N VAL A 65 20.23 14.46 34.11
CA VAL A 65 20.49 15.89 34.05
C VAL A 65 21.77 16.18 34.83
N PRO A 66 22.88 16.61 34.20
CA PRO A 66 23.90 17.34 34.92
C PRO A 66 23.38 18.76 35.05
N GLN A 67 22.99 19.16 36.26
CA GLN A 67 22.75 20.56 36.59
C GLN A 67 24.05 21.33 36.39
N GLN A 68 24.23 22.00 35.24
CA GLN A 68 25.23 23.06 35.12
C GLN A 68 24.66 24.27 34.37
N SER A 69 24.30 25.24 35.20
CA SER A 69 24.52 26.68 35.06
C SER A 69 24.29 27.32 33.69
N LEU A 70 23.23 28.14 33.67
CA LEU A 70 23.02 29.27 32.79
C LEU A 70 24.30 30.09 32.60
N VAL A 71 24.79 30.16 31.37
CA VAL A 71 25.56 31.32 30.92
C VAL A 71 25.08 31.71 29.54
N SER A 72 24.29 32.78 29.53
CA SER A 72 23.92 33.57 28.37
C SER A 72 25.17 34.09 27.68
N SER A 73 25.30 33.89 26.36
CA SER A 73 26.01 34.79 25.45
C SER A 73 25.78 34.38 23.99
N ILE A 74 25.01 35.22 23.30
CA ILE A 74 24.85 35.27 21.85
C ILE A 74 26.15 35.86 21.26
N PRO A 75 26.62 35.37 20.11
CA PRO A 75 26.80 36.32 19.01
C PRO A 75 26.28 35.79 17.68
N SER A 76 25.47 36.64 17.05
CA SER A 76 25.17 36.68 15.63
C SER A 76 26.45 36.77 14.81
N SER A 77 26.63 35.93 13.80
CA SER A 77 27.52 36.20 12.67
C SER A 77 27.13 35.35 11.46
N LEU A 78 26.51 36.05 10.52
CA LEU A 78 26.17 35.60 9.18
C LEU A 78 27.47 35.49 8.36
N THR A 79 27.81 34.31 7.84
CA THR A 79 28.81 34.21 6.75
C THR A 79 28.30 33.28 5.66
N THR A 80 27.97 33.88 4.52
CA THR A 80 27.82 33.23 3.23
C THR A 80 29.20 32.76 2.75
N SER A 81 29.41 31.45 2.65
CA SER A 81 30.58 30.89 1.95
C SER A 81 30.13 30.12 0.72
N THR A 82 30.56 30.64 -0.42
CA THR A 82 30.43 30.08 -1.76
C THR A 82 31.55 29.05 -1.93
N HIS A 83 31.23 27.76 -1.92
CA HIS A 83 32.21 26.71 -2.21
C HIS A 83 31.88 26.04 -3.54
N SER A 84 32.64 26.42 -4.56
CA SER A 84 32.84 25.68 -5.80
C SER A 84 33.75 24.48 -5.53
N ASN A 85 33.25 23.26 -5.71
CA ASN A 85 34.06 22.02 -5.79
C ASN A 85 33.67 21.32 -7.09
N SER A 86 34.54 21.38 -8.10
CA SER A 86 35.70 20.50 -8.31
C SER A 86 35.26 19.10 -8.75
N MET A 87 35.37 18.91 -10.07
CA MET A 87 35.33 17.62 -10.76
C MET A 87 36.37 16.67 -10.17
N LEU A 88 35.92 15.56 -9.59
CA LEU A 88 36.78 14.41 -9.36
C LEU A 88 36.18 13.20 -10.07
N SER A 89 36.86 12.85 -11.16
CA SER A 89 36.72 11.64 -11.94
C SER A 89 37.15 10.45 -11.11
N SER A 90 36.21 9.58 -10.75
CA SER A 90 36.51 8.29 -10.12
C SER A 90 36.51 7.19 -11.18
N ASN A 91 37.70 6.75 -11.57
CA ASN A 91 37.93 5.50 -12.28
C ASN A 91 37.47 4.33 -11.38
N ILE A 92 36.32 3.73 -11.70
CA ILE A 92 35.86 2.50 -11.04
C ILE A 92 36.41 1.31 -11.82
N LEU A 93 37.43 0.69 -11.23
CA LEU A 93 38.02 -0.59 -11.64
C LEU A 93 36.96 -1.69 -11.48
N PHE A 94 36.46 -2.20 -12.61
CA PHE A 94 35.55 -3.35 -12.66
C PHE A 94 36.26 -4.61 -12.14
N HIS A 95 35.91 -5.07 -10.95
CA HIS A 95 36.18 -6.45 -10.54
C HIS A 95 35.10 -7.37 -11.12
N GLN A 96 35.52 -8.32 -11.96
CA GLN A 96 34.68 -9.43 -12.40
C GLN A 96 34.38 -10.37 -11.22
N PRO A 97 33.14 -10.81 -11.01
CA PRO A 97 32.85 -11.89 -10.10
C PRO A 97 33.19 -13.24 -10.75
N HIS A 98 34.12 -13.97 -10.13
CA HIS A 98 34.34 -15.40 -10.38
C HIS A 98 33.09 -16.18 -9.95
N TYR A 99 32.42 -16.82 -10.90
CA TYR A 99 31.37 -17.80 -10.63
C TYR A 99 32.02 -19.13 -10.27
N HIS A 100 31.86 -19.58 -9.02
CA HIS A 100 32.11 -20.97 -8.67
C HIS A 100 30.92 -21.83 -9.09
N ASP A 101 31.27 -22.82 -9.89
CA ASP A 101 30.45 -23.91 -10.40
C ASP A 101 29.90 -24.73 -9.22
N LEU A 102 28.57 -24.74 -9.05
CA LEU A 102 27.87 -25.63 -8.12
C LEU A 102 27.09 -26.65 -8.95
N GLN A 103 27.82 -27.66 -9.44
CA GLN A 103 27.24 -28.95 -9.77
C GLN A 103 26.91 -29.68 -8.46
N ALA A 104 25.66 -29.60 -8.02
CA ALA A 104 25.11 -30.49 -7.01
C ALA A 104 23.74 -30.97 -7.48
N VAL A 105 23.76 -32.03 -8.29
CA VAL A 105 22.60 -32.83 -8.66
C VAL A 105 22.16 -33.58 -7.40
N SER A 106 21.29 -32.98 -6.60
CA SER A 106 20.59 -33.68 -5.52
C SER A 106 19.43 -34.47 -6.14
N GLN A 107 19.59 -35.78 -6.15
CA GLN A 107 18.57 -36.76 -6.48
C GLN A 107 17.28 -36.46 -5.72
N ILE A 108 16.18 -36.25 -6.45
CA ILE A 108 14.85 -36.10 -5.89
C ILE A 108 14.37 -37.53 -5.57
N PRO A 109 14.12 -37.88 -4.29
CA PRO A 109 13.51 -39.17 -3.97
C PRO A 109 12.08 -39.18 -4.52
N MET A 110 11.76 -40.20 -5.32
CA MET A 110 10.40 -40.41 -5.82
C MET A 110 9.45 -40.64 -4.64
N PRO A 111 8.24 -40.06 -4.66
CA PRO A 111 7.23 -40.36 -3.65
C PRO A 111 6.79 -41.83 -3.78
N PRO A 112 6.53 -42.53 -2.65
CA PRO A 112 6.01 -43.89 -2.68
C PRO A 112 4.61 -43.94 -3.32
N PRO A 113 4.24 -45.08 -3.93
CA PRO A 113 2.93 -45.26 -4.53
C PRO A 113 1.83 -45.11 -3.47
N ALA A 114 0.81 -44.31 -3.81
CA ALA A 114 -0.35 -44.11 -2.97
C ALA A 114 -1.11 -45.44 -2.81
N TYR A 115 -1.04 -46.03 -1.62
CA TYR A 115 -1.93 -47.12 -1.25
C TYR A 115 -3.34 -46.56 -1.12
N LEU A 116 -4.25 -47.06 -1.94
CA LEU A 116 -5.68 -46.79 -1.85
C LEU A 116 -6.22 -47.40 -0.56
N TYR A 117 -6.24 -46.63 0.52
CA TYR A 117 -6.92 -46.99 1.75
C TYR A 117 -8.40 -46.61 1.61
N THR A 118 -9.22 -47.56 1.19
CA THR A 118 -10.68 -47.49 1.31
C THR A 118 -11.06 -47.65 2.78
N SER A 119 -11.08 -46.55 3.53
CA SER A 119 -11.73 -46.50 4.84
C SER A 119 -13.12 -45.91 4.73
N VAL A 120 -14.06 -46.77 5.09
CA VAL A 120 -15.49 -46.57 5.32
C VAL A 120 -15.82 -45.35 6.20
N SER A 121 -16.78 -44.58 5.70
CA SER A 121 -17.90 -43.96 6.44
C SER A 121 -17.61 -43.35 7.81
N SER A 122 -17.32 -42.05 7.84
CA SER A 122 -17.66 -41.18 8.97
C SER A 122 -18.49 -40.00 8.46
N LEU A 123 -19.83 -40.18 8.51
CA LEU A 123 -20.85 -39.18 8.24
C LEU A 123 -21.07 -38.32 9.50
N ALA A 124 -20.19 -37.35 9.77
CA ALA A 124 -20.46 -36.29 10.76
C ALA A 124 -19.42 -35.16 10.69
N ASP A 125 -19.28 -34.53 9.52
CA ASP A 125 -19.00 -33.10 9.38
C ASP A 125 -18.92 -32.77 7.89
N GLN A 126 -20.09 -32.79 7.25
CA GLN A 126 -20.27 -31.99 6.04
C GLN A 126 -20.17 -30.54 6.45
N SER A 127 -18.94 -30.03 6.50
CA SER A 127 -18.67 -28.61 6.34
C SER A 127 -19.47 -28.17 5.12
N GLN A 128 -20.57 -27.46 5.38
CA GLN A 128 -21.35 -26.82 4.35
C GLN A 128 -20.42 -25.76 3.75
N SER A 129 -19.61 -26.15 2.77
CA SER A 129 -19.02 -25.19 1.86
C SER A 129 -20.22 -24.62 1.11
N ILE A 130 -20.79 -23.56 1.68
CA ILE A 130 -21.87 -22.79 1.08
C ILE A 130 -21.28 -22.24 -0.21
N PHE A 131 -21.46 -22.98 -1.30
CA PHE A 131 -21.18 -22.52 -2.63
C PHE A 131 -22.21 -21.41 -2.90
N HIS A 132 -21.88 -20.19 -2.48
CA HIS A 132 -22.66 -19.01 -2.77
C HIS A 132 -22.81 -18.92 -4.29
N THR A 133 -24.03 -19.11 -4.77
CA THR A 133 -24.32 -18.97 -6.20
C THR A 133 -24.02 -17.52 -6.60
N ARG A 134 -23.55 -17.33 -7.84
CA ARG A 134 -23.08 -16.02 -8.36
C ARG A 134 -24.13 -14.89 -8.29
N ASN A 135 -25.37 -15.20 -7.96
CA ASN A 135 -26.51 -14.29 -7.91
C ASN A 135 -27.10 -14.10 -6.51
N GLU A 136 -26.43 -14.57 -5.46
CA GLU A 136 -26.92 -14.34 -4.10
C GLU A 136 -26.87 -12.85 -3.75
N ILE A 137 -28.03 -12.31 -3.40
CA ILE A 137 -28.19 -10.95 -2.90
C ILE A 137 -28.61 -11.05 -1.45
N ARG A 138 -27.86 -10.39 -0.57
CA ARG A 138 -28.18 -10.32 0.86
C ARG A 138 -28.24 -8.88 1.33
N LEU A 139 -28.83 -8.66 2.50
CA LEU A 139 -28.71 -7.40 3.21
C LEU A 139 -27.55 -7.48 4.21
N ASN A 140 -26.70 -6.47 4.26
CA ASN A 140 -25.66 -6.38 5.28
C ASN A 140 -26.23 -5.86 6.61
N LYS A 141 -25.40 -5.82 7.66
CA LYS A 141 -25.78 -5.34 9.00
C LYS A 141 -26.30 -3.89 9.04
N ARG A 142 -26.10 -3.12 7.96
CA ARG A 142 -26.57 -1.73 7.81
C ARG A 142 -27.81 -1.64 6.90
N GLY A 143 -28.39 -2.76 6.50
CA GLY A 143 -29.56 -2.81 5.62
C GLY A 143 -29.27 -2.57 4.13
N PHE A 144 -28.00 -2.56 3.70
CA PHE A 144 -27.69 -2.40 2.26
C PHE A 144 -27.64 -3.73 1.53
N ARG A 145 -28.15 -3.76 0.30
CA ARG A 145 -28.04 -4.91 -0.59
C ARG A 145 -26.59 -5.11 -1.03
N GLU A 146 -26.09 -6.33 -0.89
CA GLU A 146 -24.77 -6.75 -1.36
C GLU A 146 -24.91 -7.94 -2.31
N GLN A 147 -24.07 -7.99 -3.35
CA GLN A 147 -23.97 -9.11 -4.28
C GLN A 147 -22.58 -9.74 -4.18
N TYR A 148 -22.53 -11.07 -4.17
CA TYR A 148 -21.29 -11.82 -4.20
C TYR A 148 -20.64 -11.77 -5.59
N ASP A 149 -19.35 -11.46 -5.67
CA ASP A 149 -18.65 -11.28 -6.95
C ASP A 149 -18.03 -12.57 -7.53
N GLY A 150 -18.18 -13.69 -6.84
CA GLY A 150 -17.58 -14.98 -7.22
C GLY A 150 -16.09 -15.11 -6.86
N ILE A 151 -15.47 -14.08 -6.28
CA ILE A 151 -14.04 -14.03 -5.93
C ILE A 151 -13.88 -13.84 -4.41
N GLY A 152 -14.86 -14.26 -3.61
CA GLY A 152 -14.80 -14.13 -2.16
C GLY A 152 -15.20 -12.77 -1.60
N HIS A 153 -15.70 -11.83 -2.41
CA HIS A 153 -16.04 -10.49 -1.92
C HIS A 153 -17.51 -10.13 -2.15
N TRP A 154 -18.13 -9.61 -1.10
CA TRP A 154 -19.44 -8.99 -1.16
C TRP A 154 -19.31 -7.52 -1.59
N ARG A 155 -20.08 -7.11 -2.59
CA ARG A 155 -20.03 -5.75 -3.13
C ARG A 155 -21.37 -5.06 -2.93
N PRO A 156 -21.38 -3.80 -2.44
CA PRO A 156 -22.63 -3.07 -2.25
C PRO A 156 -23.28 -2.78 -3.61
N LEU A 157 -24.59 -3.01 -3.67
CA LEU A 157 -25.46 -2.63 -4.78
C LEU A 157 -26.02 -1.23 -4.56
N CYS A 158 -26.48 -0.62 -5.65
CA CYS A 158 -27.20 0.64 -5.60
C CYS A 158 -28.46 0.50 -4.74
N ILE A 159 -28.74 1.52 -3.93
CA ILE A 159 -29.89 1.56 -3.01
C ILE A 159 -31.24 1.55 -3.74
N HIS A 160 -31.29 2.12 -4.95
CA HIS A 160 -32.49 2.13 -5.77
C HIS A 160 -32.96 0.70 -6.09
N GLU A 161 -34.22 0.37 -5.78
CA GLU A 161 -34.73 -1.02 -5.69
C GLU A 161 -34.50 -1.86 -6.95
N GLN A 162 -34.77 -1.27 -8.12
CA GLN A 162 -34.64 -1.92 -9.42
C GLN A 162 -33.22 -1.86 -10.00
N CYS A 163 -32.25 -1.31 -9.27
CA CYS A 163 -30.89 -1.12 -9.76
C CYS A 163 -29.96 -2.26 -9.32
N THR A 164 -29.54 -3.08 -10.26
CA THR A 164 -28.54 -4.14 -10.03
C THR A 164 -27.09 -3.66 -10.20
N LYS A 165 -26.88 -2.36 -10.41
CA LYS A 165 -25.52 -1.81 -10.59
C LYS A 165 -24.81 -1.66 -9.25
N ARG A 166 -23.49 -1.87 -9.26
CA ARG A 166 -22.63 -1.68 -8.09
C ARG A 166 -22.67 -0.22 -7.59
N ALA A 167 -22.82 -0.05 -6.28
CA ALA A 167 -22.67 1.24 -5.63
C ALA A 167 -21.21 1.67 -5.56
N LYS A 168 -20.95 2.96 -5.79
CA LYS A 168 -19.61 3.56 -5.71
C LYS A 168 -19.51 4.62 -4.61
N LYS A 169 -20.54 5.44 -4.44
CA LYS A 169 -20.55 6.59 -3.52
C LYS A 169 -21.92 6.71 -2.86
N LEU A 170 -21.94 6.82 -1.52
CA LEU A 170 -23.16 6.94 -0.70
C LEU A 170 -24.21 5.86 -1.03
N SER A 171 -23.80 4.61 -1.29
CA SER A 171 -24.72 3.53 -1.67
C SER A 171 -25.47 3.73 -3.00
N TYR A 172 -25.07 4.70 -3.84
CA TYR A 172 -25.60 4.88 -5.20
C TYR A 172 -24.62 4.40 -6.27
N CYS A 173 -25.15 3.92 -7.39
CA CYS A 173 -24.38 3.79 -8.63
C CYS A 173 -24.11 5.18 -9.24
N LYS A 174 -23.20 5.28 -10.22
CA LYS A 174 -22.84 6.57 -10.84
C LYS A 174 -24.06 7.34 -11.37
N ARG A 175 -25.00 6.63 -12.02
CA ARG A 175 -26.22 7.22 -12.60
C ARG A 175 -27.11 7.80 -11.50
N HIS A 176 -27.56 6.98 -10.57
CA HIS A 176 -28.47 7.42 -9.50
C HIS A 176 -27.83 8.40 -8.51
N TYR A 177 -26.49 8.39 -8.36
CA TYR A 177 -25.81 9.42 -7.57
C TYR A 177 -25.97 10.81 -8.21
N THR A 178 -25.87 10.90 -9.54
CA THR A 178 -26.02 12.17 -10.26
C THR A 178 -27.46 12.67 -10.16
N GLU A 179 -28.41 11.78 -10.35
CA GLU A 179 -29.84 12.08 -10.21
C GLU A 179 -30.19 12.55 -8.80
N HIS A 180 -29.69 11.86 -7.77
CA HIS A 180 -29.86 12.27 -6.37
C HIS A 180 -29.24 13.65 -6.09
N VAL A 181 -28.07 13.97 -6.65
CA VAL A 181 -27.46 15.31 -6.51
C VAL A 181 -28.32 16.37 -7.19
N ASN A 182 -28.83 16.11 -8.39
CA ASN A 182 -29.67 17.05 -9.12
C ASN A 182 -31.02 17.29 -8.39
N GLN A 183 -31.65 16.24 -7.86
CA GLN A 183 -32.88 16.36 -7.06
C GLN A 183 -32.66 17.22 -5.81
N ASN A 184 -31.55 17.04 -5.11
CA ASN A 184 -31.24 17.86 -3.94
C ASN A 184 -30.91 19.31 -4.31
N GLN A 185 -30.29 19.55 -5.46
CA GLN A 185 -30.07 20.91 -5.97
C GLN A 185 -31.40 21.60 -6.31
N SER A 186 -32.34 20.90 -6.97
CA SER A 186 -33.66 21.47 -7.26
C SER A 186 -34.45 21.80 -6.00
N ILE A 187 -34.40 20.94 -4.99
CA ILE A 187 -35.07 21.19 -3.69
C ILE A 187 -34.46 22.44 -3.02
N ALA A 188 -33.13 22.56 -3.00
CA ALA A 188 -32.46 23.71 -2.43
C ALA A 188 -32.82 25.02 -3.15
N THR A 189 -32.97 25.00 -4.48
CA THR A 189 -33.42 26.19 -5.23
C THR A 189 -34.87 26.57 -4.95
N SER A 190 -35.76 25.58 -4.80
CA SER A 190 -37.17 25.84 -4.46
C SER A 190 -37.31 26.47 -3.07
N ILE A 191 -36.59 25.94 -2.07
CA ILE A 191 -36.60 26.49 -0.70
C ILE A 191 -36.10 27.94 -0.69
N LYS A 192 -35.04 28.25 -1.47
CA LYS A 192 -34.51 29.62 -1.56
C LYS A 192 -35.50 30.59 -2.22
N ALA A 193 -36.21 30.15 -3.25
CA ALA A 193 -37.22 30.98 -3.90
C ALA A 193 -38.42 31.27 -2.99
N GLU A 194 -38.80 30.35 -2.11
CA GLU A 194 -39.87 30.56 -1.13
C GLU A 194 -39.45 31.53 0.00
N THR A 195 -38.18 31.55 0.38
CA THR A 195 -37.68 32.50 1.40
C THR A 195 -37.62 33.93 0.87
N ASP A 196 -37.22 34.13 -0.39
CA ASP A 196 -37.08 35.46 -0.98
C ASP A 196 -38.44 36.16 -1.25
N ASN A 197 -39.55 35.42 -1.23
CA ASN A 197 -40.91 35.98 -1.43
C ASN A 197 -41.62 36.38 -0.11
N ASN A 198 -41.01 36.13 1.05
CA ASN A 198 -41.60 36.43 2.36
C ASN A 198 -41.03 37.70 3.03
N ASP A 199 -40.13 38.42 2.36
CA ASP A 199 -39.58 39.72 2.77
C ASP A 199 -40.21 40.88 1.98
#